data_AF-A0A6H9T0M1-F1
#
_entry.id   AF-A0A6H9T0M1-F1
#
_cell.length_a   1.000
_cell.length_b   1.000
_cell.length_c   1.000
_cell.angle_alpha   90.00
_cell.angle_beta   90.00
_cell.angle_gamma   90.00
#
_symmetry.space_group_name_H-M   'P 1'
#
loop_
_entity.id
_entity.type
_entity.pdbx_description
1 polymer ?
#
loop_
_entity_poly.entity_id
_entity_poly.type
_entity_poly.pdbx_seq_one_letter_code
_entity_poly.pdbx_strand_id
1 'polypeptide(L)'
;MRVQDLVGAPLDFWVAMAQELGAPRVGVGASGCTVVREAGGAPVPYAPSSSWADGGPLVEQLPFGAFERDGRHGAWRAVLHRAVPAAGERCTFNQSGPTLLIAAMRTLVASTFGDDVPDLDMSKPR
;
A
#
# COMPACT_ATOMS: atom_id res chain seq x y z
N MET A 1 0.80 -14.04 3.98
CA MET A 1 1.25 -13.61 2.63
C MET A 1 2.36 -12.60 2.83
N ARG A 2 3.47 -12.74 2.09
CA ARG A 2 4.59 -11.80 2.20
C ARG A 2 4.23 -10.49 1.51
N VAL A 3 4.48 -9.35 2.17
CA VAL A 3 4.18 -8.02 1.62
C VAL A 3 4.94 -7.75 0.34
N GLN A 4 6.20 -8.19 0.26
CA GLN A 4 7.04 -8.09 -0.94
C GLN A 4 6.48 -8.82 -2.17
N ASP A 5 5.52 -9.72 -2.01
CA ASP A 5 4.92 -10.48 -3.11
C ASP A 5 3.54 -9.90 -3.51
N LEU A 6 2.96 -9.00 -2.71
CA LEU A 6 1.65 -8.41 -2.99
C LEU A 6 1.68 -7.54 -4.26
N VAL A 7 0.68 -7.69 -5.12
CA VAL A 7 0.48 -6.91 -6.34
C VAL A 7 -1.01 -6.71 -6.61
N GLY A 8 -1.36 -5.70 -7.40
CA GLY A 8 -2.74 -5.45 -7.85
C GLY A 8 -3.73 -5.32 -6.70
N ALA A 9 -4.95 -5.85 -6.89
CA ALA A 9 -6.06 -5.66 -5.96
C ALA A 9 -5.76 -6.12 -4.51
N PRO A 10 -5.05 -7.24 -4.25
CA PRO A 10 -4.60 -7.57 -2.90
C PRO A 10 -3.70 -6.51 -2.27
N LEU A 11 -2.77 -5.91 -3.02
CA LEU A 11 -1.93 -4.82 -2.52
C LEU A 11 -2.78 -3.58 -2.21
N ASP A 12 -3.69 -3.22 -3.11
CA ASP A 12 -4.60 -2.08 -2.94
C ASP A 12 -5.51 -2.24 -1.72
N PHE A 13 -6.00 -3.45 -1.46
CA PHE A 13 -6.78 -3.80 -0.28
C PHE A 13 -5.98 -3.56 1.01
N TRP A 14 -4.73 -4.02 1.06
CA TRP A 14 -3.89 -3.82 2.24
C TRP A 14 -3.48 -2.36 2.44
N VAL A 15 -3.34 -1.59 1.36
CA VAL A 15 -3.18 -0.13 1.45
C VAL A 15 -4.44 0.51 2.05
N ALA A 16 -5.63 0.09 1.60
CA ALA A 16 -6.89 0.61 2.15
C ALA A 16 -7.03 0.30 3.65
N MET A 17 -6.64 -0.91 4.08
CA MET A 17 -6.56 -1.28 5.50
C MET A 17 -5.57 -0.41 6.27
N ALA A 18 -4.37 -0.15 5.72
CA ALA A 18 -3.36 0.70 6.36
C ALA A 18 -3.79 2.17 6.49
N GLN A 19 -4.64 2.64 5.56
CA GLN A 19 -5.21 3.97 5.54
C GLN A 19 -6.55 4.07 6.30
N GLU A 20 -6.98 2.99 6.95
CA GLU A 20 -8.23 2.89 7.70
C GLU A 20 -9.47 3.30 6.87
N LEU A 21 -9.46 2.97 5.57
CA LEU A 21 -10.60 3.22 4.69
C LEU A 21 -11.72 2.21 4.96
N GLY A 22 -12.98 2.63 4.76
CA GLY A 22 -14.13 1.81 5.09
C GLY A 22 -14.40 0.68 4.11
N ALA A 23 -14.80 -0.49 4.61
CA ALA A 23 -15.31 -1.62 3.83
C ALA A 23 -14.44 -2.03 2.62
N PRO A 24 -13.09 -2.10 2.73
CA PRO A 24 -12.27 -2.52 1.61
C PRO A 24 -12.61 -3.96 1.22
N ARG A 25 -12.66 -4.21 -0.08
CA ARG A 25 -12.90 -5.55 -0.65
C ARG A 25 -12.34 -5.67 -2.06
N VAL A 26 -11.99 -6.89 -2.44
CA VAL A 26 -11.51 -7.26 -3.77
C VAL A 26 -12.63 -7.96 -4.53
N GLY A 27 -12.87 -7.54 -5.77
CA GLY A 27 -13.85 -8.19 -6.65
C GLY A 27 -13.52 -9.66 -6.89
N VAL A 28 -14.55 -10.50 -7.07
CA VAL A 28 -14.37 -11.92 -7.41
C VAL A 28 -13.51 -12.04 -8.68
N GLY A 29 -12.44 -12.81 -8.64
CA GLY A 29 -11.47 -12.91 -9.75
C GLY A 29 -10.42 -11.79 -9.79
N ALA A 30 -10.22 -11.05 -8.69
CA ALA A 30 -9.22 -9.98 -8.55
C ALA A 30 -9.38 -8.80 -9.51
N SER A 31 -10.62 -8.47 -9.92
CA SER A 31 -10.90 -7.42 -10.91
C SER A 31 -10.68 -5.98 -10.40
N GLY A 32 -10.08 -5.79 -9.23
CA GLY A 32 -9.86 -4.50 -8.58
C GLY A 32 -10.27 -4.47 -7.12
N CYS A 33 -9.77 -3.48 -6.39
CA CYS A 33 -10.17 -3.17 -5.02
C CYS A 33 -11.19 -2.03 -5.00
N THR A 34 -12.14 -2.09 -4.07
CA THR A 34 -13.10 -1.01 -3.80
C THR A 34 -13.09 -0.63 -2.32
N VAL A 35 -13.35 0.63 -2.02
CA VAL A 35 -13.40 1.19 -0.66
C VAL A 35 -14.58 2.16 -0.53
N VAL A 36 -14.93 2.50 0.70
CA VAL A 36 -15.89 3.56 1.04
C VAL A 36 -15.11 4.69 1.71
N ARG A 37 -15.11 5.88 1.08
CA ARG A 37 -14.33 7.04 1.55
C ARG A 37 -15.04 7.85 2.65
N GLU A 38 -16.37 7.79 2.69
CA GLU A 38 -17.21 8.53 3.63
C GLU A 38 -18.22 7.57 4.27
N ALA A 39 -18.49 7.73 5.57
CA ALA A 39 -19.41 6.85 6.28
C ALA A 39 -20.81 6.84 5.62
N GLY A 40 -21.26 5.66 5.18
CA GLY A 40 -22.52 5.48 4.45
C GLY A 40 -22.45 5.76 2.94
N GLY A 41 -21.27 6.08 2.40
CA GLY A 41 -21.04 6.31 0.97
C GLY A 41 -21.07 5.02 0.14
N ALA A 42 -21.19 5.20 -1.18
CA ALA A 42 -21.10 4.09 -2.12
C ALA A 42 -19.65 3.58 -2.26
N PRO A 43 -19.44 2.26 -2.48
CA PRO A 43 -18.12 1.73 -2.78
C PRO A 43 -17.58 2.30 -4.10
N VAL A 44 -16.36 2.80 -4.09
CA VAL A 44 -15.66 3.36 -5.25
C VAL A 44 -14.40 2.54 -5.57
N PRO A 45 -13.97 2.47 -6.84
CA PRO A 45 -12.68 1.87 -7.20
C PRO A 45 -11.53 2.53 -6.45
N TYR A 46 -10.54 1.71 -6.08
CA TYR A 46 -9.34 2.16 -5.41
C TYR A 46 -8.15 1.32 -5.86
N ALA A 47 -7.20 1.96 -6.54
CA ALA A 47 -6.08 1.25 -7.15
C ALA A 47 -4.74 2.01 -6.96
N PRO A 48 -4.34 2.32 -5.71
CA PRO A 48 -3.14 3.14 -5.45
C PRO A 48 -1.83 2.51 -5.96
N SER A 49 -1.78 1.19 -6.19
CA SER A 49 -0.60 0.54 -6.76
C SER A 49 -0.44 0.73 -8.28
N SER A 50 -1.49 1.15 -8.99
CA SER A 50 -1.49 1.31 -10.46
C SER A 50 -2.06 2.62 -10.98
N SER A 51 -2.87 3.33 -10.20
CA SER A 51 -3.49 4.61 -10.54
C SER A 51 -2.79 5.76 -9.82
N TRP A 52 -2.21 6.69 -10.57
CA TRP A 52 -1.60 7.89 -10.00
C TRP A 52 -2.60 8.79 -9.29
N ALA A 53 -3.87 8.78 -9.69
CA ALA A 53 -4.91 9.56 -9.02
C ALA A 53 -5.14 9.10 -7.57
N ASP A 54 -4.95 7.80 -7.30
CA ASP A 54 -5.08 7.23 -5.95
C ASP A 54 -3.74 7.20 -5.21
N GLY A 55 -2.66 6.76 -5.87
CA GLY A 55 -1.35 6.54 -5.26
C GLY A 55 -0.50 7.80 -5.12
N GLY A 56 -0.64 8.76 -6.04
CA GLY A 56 0.13 10.01 -6.04
C GLY A 56 -0.07 10.82 -4.77
N PRO A 57 -1.32 11.10 -4.33
CA PRO A 57 -1.57 11.80 -3.08
C PRO A 57 -0.93 11.12 -1.87
N LEU A 58 -0.91 9.78 -1.82
CA LEU A 58 -0.27 9.04 -0.73
C LEU A 58 1.25 9.23 -0.71
N VAL A 59 1.88 9.22 -1.89
CA VAL A 59 3.34 9.44 -2.02
C VAL A 59 3.74 10.82 -1.49
N GLU A 60 2.92 11.85 -1.75
CA GLU A 60 3.18 13.22 -1.28
C GLU A 60 2.86 13.44 0.20
N GLN A 61 1.80 12.81 0.71
CA GLN A 61 1.32 13.04 2.07
C GLN A 61 2.07 12.22 3.13
N LEU A 62 2.55 11.05 2.76
CA LEU A 62 3.26 10.16 3.68
C LEU A 62 4.76 10.49 3.71
N PRO A 63 5.47 10.21 4.82
CA PRO A 63 6.87 10.58 5.02
C PRO A 63 7.85 9.68 4.23
N PHE A 64 7.68 9.58 2.92
CA PHE A 64 8.65 8.92 2.03
C PHE A 64 9.93 9.74 1.99
N GLY A 65 11.05 9.10 2.33
CA GLY A 65 12.37 9.73 2.36
C GLY A 65 13.11 9.66 1.03
N ALA A 66 12.89 8.58 0.27
CA ALA A 66 13.56 8.37 -1.00
C ALA A 66 12.81 7.39 -1.91
N PHE A 67 12.98 7.61 -3.22
CA PHE A 67 12.67 6.65 -4.27
C PHE A 67 13.91 6.46 -5.14
N GLU A 68 14.39 5.22 -5.21
CA GLU A 68 15.59 4.85 -5.97
C GLU A 68 15.22 3.91 -7.10
N ARG A 69 15.91 4.04 -8.24
CA ARG A 69 15.78 3.12 -9.37
C ARG A 69 17.14 2.82 -9.97
N ASP A 70 17.63 1.61 -9.73
CA ASP A 70 18.94 1.16 -10.21
C ASP A 70 19.05 1.28 -11.72
N GLY A 71 20.08 1.99 -12.18
CA GLY A 71 20.41 2.11 -13.61
C GLY A 71 19.30 2.66 -14.51
N ARG A 72 18.31 3.39 -13.98
CA ARG A 72 17.11 3.90 -14.69
C ARG A 72 16.18 2.84 -15.31
N HIS A 73 16.51 1.55 -15.24
CA HIS A 73 15.73 0.46 -15.82
C HIS A 73 15.45 -0.68 -14.84
N GLY A 74 16.04 -0.65 -13.64
CA GLY A 74 15.83 -1.65 -12.60
C GLY A 74 14.56 -1.45 -11.79
N ALA A 75 14.42 -2.25 -10.73
CA ALA A 75 13.33 -2.15 -9.78
C ALA A 75 13.37 -0.80 -9.03
N TRP A 76 12.20 -0.33 -8.64
CA TRP A 76 12.08 0.79 -7.71
C TRP A 76 12.27 0.31 -6.29
N ARG A 77 12.94 1.11 -5.46
CA ARG A 77 12.98 0.97 -4.00
C ARG A 77 12.37 2.22 -3.38
N ALA A 78 11.46 2.03 -2.43
CA ALA A 78 10.82 3.12 -1.72
C ALA A 78 11.19 3.06 -0.24
N VAL A 79 11.62 4.19 0.33
CA VAL A 79 11.99 4.31 1.75
C VAL A 79 10.97 5.19 2.45
N LEU A 80 10.38 4.71 3.54
CA LEU A 80 9.42 5.44 4.37
C LEU A 80 9.99 5.61 5.78
N HIS A 81 9.95 6.83 6.30
CA HIS A 81 10.37 7.14 7.66
C HIS A 81 9.15 7.13 8.60
N ARG A 82 9.20 6.33 9.67
CA ARG A 82 8.18 6.39 10.72
C ARG A 82 8.86 6.51 12.08
N ALA A 83 8.35 7.43 12.91
CA ALA A 83 8.81 7.57 14.28
C ALA A 83 8.34 6.36 15.08
N VAL A 84 9.27 5.70 15.78
CA VAL A 84 8.92 4.64 16.73
C VAL A 84 9.02 5.21 18.14
N PRO A 85 7.90 5.33 18.88
CA PRO A 85 7.87 6.01 20.17
C PRO A 85 8.83 5.44 21.23
N ALA A 86 9.21 4.16 21.11
CA ALA A 86 9.98 3.45 22.11
C ALA A 86 11.50 3.66 22.03
N ALA A 87 12.05 4.18 20.93
CA ALA A 87 13.50 4.16 20.68
C ALA A 87 14.16 5.54 20.55
N GLY A 88 13.39 6.64 20.42
CA GLY A 88 13.97 7.94 20.06
C GLY A 88 14.63 7.96 18.65
N GLU A 89 14.58 6.84 17.93
CA GLU A 89 15.18 6.63 16.61
C GLU A 89 14.10 6.61 15.52
N ARG A 90 14.46 7.06 14.31
CA ARG A 90 13.63 6.92 13.12
C ARG A 90 13.84 5.53 12.53
N CYS A 91 12.79 4.72 12.44
CA CYS A 91 12.85 3.48 11.67
C CYS A 91 12.58 3.77 10.19
N THR A 92 13.41 3.18 9.33
CA THR A 92 13.21 3.19 7.88
C THR A 92 12.60 1.86 7.45
N PHE A 93 11.45 1.94 6.81
CA PHE A 93 10.85 0.81 6.11
C PHE A 93 11.23 0.90 4.65
N ASN A 94 11.59 -0.23 4.04
CA ASN A 94 11.94 -0.27 2.64
C ASN A 94 11.38 -1.52 1.97
N GLN A 95 10.80 -1.33 0.80
CA GLN A 95 10.34 -2.40 -0.09
C GLN A 95 10.68 -2.04 -1.53
N SER A 96 10.65 -3.06 -2.40
CA SER A 96 10.89 -2.92 -3.82
C SER A 96 9.71 -3.34 -4.67
N GLY A 97 9.65 -2.81 -5.89
CA GLY A 97 8.60 -3.10 -6.84
C GLY A 97 9.00 -2.79 -8.29
N PRO A 98 8.31 -3.36 -9.27
CA PRO A 98 8.57 -3.07 -10.68
C PRO A 98 8.15 -1.65 -11.09
N THR A 99 7.30 -0.99 -10.31
CA THR A 99 6.91 0.42 -10.48
C THR A 99 7.09 1.19 -9.17
N LEU A 100 7.18 2.52 -9.27
CA LEU A 100 7.28 3.40 -8.11
C LEU A 100 6.10 3.18 -7.16
N LEU A 101 4.88 3.15 -7.69
CA LEU A 101 3.67 2.96 -6.89
C LEU A 101 3.64 1.61 -6.19
N ILE A 102 4.04 0.51 -6.86
CA ILE A 102 4.10 -0.80 -6.20
C ILE A 102 5.12 -0.80 -5.07
N ALA A 103 6.30 -0.22 -5.28
CA ALA A 103 7.31 -0.10 -4.22
C ALA A 103 6.77 0.74 -3.04
N ALA A 104 6.17 1.89 -3.33
CA ALA A 104 5.58 2.78 -2.32
C ALA A 104 4.50 2.08 -1.48
N MET A 105 3.54 1.43 -2.15
CA MET A 105 2.42 0.76 -1.49
C MET A 105 2.87 -0.43 -0.65
N ARG A 106 3.85 -1.22 -1.12
CA ARG A 106 4.45 -2.30 -0.32
C ARG A 106 5.16 -1.74 0.90
N THR A 107 5.92 -0.65 0.77
CA THR A 107 6.60 -0.02 1.90
C THR A 107 5.59 0.51 2.92
N LEU A 108 4.49 1.12 2.47
CA LEU A 108 3.41 1.57 3.35
C LEU A 108 2.80 0.39 4.13
N VAL A 109 2.41 -0.68 3.44
CA VAL A 109 1.85 -1.89 4.07
C VAL A 109 2.84 -2.48 5.07
N ALA A 110 4.11 -2.62 4.69
CA ALA A 110 5.16 -3.15 5.57
C ALA A 110 5.39 -2.28 6.81
N SER A 111 5.31 -0.95 6.67
CA SER A 111 5.45 -0.04 7.81
C SER A 111 4.32 -0.13 8.84
N THR A 112 3.17 -0.67 8.45
CA THR A 112 1.98 -0.79 9.29
C THR A 112 1.79 -2.21 9.83
N PHE A 113 2.04 -3.24 9.02
CA PHE A 113 1.75 -4.63 9.37
C PHE A 113 2.99 -5.53 9.49
N GLY A 114 4.18 -5.03 9.11
CA GLY A 114 5.41 -5.84 9.03
C GLY A 114 5.53 -6.60 7.70
N ASP A 115 6.41 -7.58 7.65
CA ASP A 115 6.77 -8.28 6.40
C ASP A 115 5.69 -9.26 5.90
N ASP A 116 4.76 -9.64 6.78
CA ASP A 116 3.70 -10.59 6.50
C ASP A 116 2.33 -10.04 6.90
N VAL A 117 1.34 -10.30 6.04
CA VAL A 117 -0.08 -10.04 6.30
C VAL A 117 -0.87 -11.35 6.27
N PRO A 118 -1.98 -11.50 7.02
CA PRO A 118 -2.76 -12.72 7.00
C PRO A 118 -3.37 -12.99 5.62
N ASP A 119 -3.55 -14.26 5.30
CA ASP A 119 -4.29 -14.67 4.09
C ASP A 119 -5.80 -14.60 4.39
N LEU A 120 -6.43 -13.52 3.95
CA LEU A 120 -7.83 -13.22 4.23
C LEU A 120 -8.70 -13.51 3.02
N ASP A 121 -9.94 -13.94 3.27
CA ASP A 121 -11.01 -13.80 2.30
C ASP A 121 -11.31 -12.30 2.10
N MET A 122 -10.73 -11.72 1.05
CA MET A 122 -10.87 -10.31 0.67
C MET A 122 -12.13 -10.01 -0.14
N SER A 123 -12.91 -11.04 -0.50
CA SER A 123 -14.18 -10.83 -1.23
C SER A 123 -15.26 -10.19 -0.36
N LYS A 124 -15.10 -10.32 0.97
CA LYS A 124 -16.00 -9.78 1.98
C LYS A 124 -15.51 -8.40 2.45
N PRO A 125 -16.42 -7.42 2.62
CA PRO A 125 -16.05 -6.12 3.17
C PRO A 125 -15.48 -6.26 4.58
N ARG A 126 -14.48 -5.46 4.90
CA ARG A 126 -13.83 -5.41 6.23
C ARG A 126 -14.15 -4.17 7.02
#